data_AF-A0A0L0HU53-F1
#
_entry.id   AF-A0A0L0HU53-F1
#
_cell.length_a   1.000
_cell.length_b   1.000
_cell.length_c   1.000
_cell.angle_alpha   90.00
_cell.angle_beta   90.00
_cell.angle_gamma   90.00
#
_symmetry.space_group_name_H-M   'P 1'
#
loop_
_entity.id
_entity.type
_entity.pdbx_description
1 polymer ?
#
loop_
_entity_poly.entity_id
_entity_poly.type
_entity_poly.pdbx_seq_one_letter_code
_entity_poly.pdbx_strand_id
1 'polypeptide(L)'
;MEESKAALKKRMLATPTITKQHITASHPPPPQSQAKRKLPPALAPPPPAIHADVATNTKVYTIINALREKGEALSEKEIMRLTAVHIGGTPGLREILRNNLKIEFIPQDKTYRYKPKYTIRSKEDLITLLQSHASQGGMEIKELLDSWSGLLGAVQELEKEGHVLVLKTKDQKPRIVYWNDKSLNLEMSKEFQNYWHEIQLPKESDLAKELERAGLKSMEVFVAPKPTDKPKESKRRSHKRIKLTNTHLEGLDILGPIK
;
A
#
# COMPACT_ATOMS: atom_id res chain seq x y z
N MET A 1 -13.15 39.16 -16.41
CA MET A 1 -12.52 38.13 -15.56
C MET A 1 -13.15 38.02 -14.16
N GLU A 2 -14.26 38.69 -13.89
CA GLU A 2 -14.90 38.70 -12.57
C GLU A 2 -16.05 37.66 -12.45
N GLU A 3 -16.71 37.34 -13.57
CA GLU A 3 -17.73 36.28 -13.64
C GLU A 3 -17.16 34.87 -13.43
N SER A 4 -15.91 34.65 -13.82
CA SER A 4 -15.23 33.35 -13.71
C SER A 4 -14.97 32.96 -12.24
N LYS A 5 -14.77 33.94 -11.36
CA LYS A 5 -14.56 33.72 -9.91
C LYS A 5 -15.87 33.50 -9.16
N ALA A 6 -16.96 34.15 -9.60
CA ALA A 6 -18.29 33.95 -9.03
C ALA A 6 -18.86 32.55 -9.35
N ALA A 7 -18.61 32.05 -10.57
CA ALA A 7 -19.02 30.70 -10.97
C ALA A 7 -18.28 29.59 -10.20
N LEU A 8 -17.01 29.81 -9.85
CA LEU A 8 -16.21 28.83 -9.10
C LEU A 8 -16.62 28.76 -7.61
N LYS A 9 -16.90 29.91 -6.97
CA LYS A 9 -17.41 29.95 -5.59
C LYS A 9 -18.77 29.25 -5.44
N LYS A 10 -19.65 29.38 -6.44
CA LYS A 10 -20.97 28.71 -6.43
C LYS A 10 -20.86 27.19 -6.55
N ARG A 11 -19.77 26.69 -7.11
CA ARG A 11 -19.51 25.25 -7.31
C ARG A 11 -18.82 24.59 -6.10
N MET A 12 -18.19 25.36 -5.22
CA MET A 12 -17.49 24.86 -4.02
C MET A 12 -18.38 24.80 -2.76
N LEU A 13 -19.58 25.40 -2.78
CA LEU A 13 -20.56 25.36 -1.69
C LEU A 13 -21.61 24.23 -1.82
N ALA A 14 -21.52 23.42 -2.87
CA ALA A 14 -22.38 22.26 -3.04
C ALA A 14 -21.80 21.07 -2.25
N THR A 15 -22.40 20.76 -1.11
CA THR A 15 -22.14 19.55 -0.33
C THR A 15 -22.48 18.30 -1.17
N PRO A 16 -21.66 17.24 -1.17
CA PRO A 16 -22.00 16.00 -1.84
C PRO A 16 -23.07 15.26 -1.03
N THR A 17 -24.31 15.27 -1.51
CA THR A 17 -25.38 14.40 -1.00
C THR A 17 -25.11 12.96 -1.42
N ILE A 18 -24.73 12.11 -0.47
CA ILE A 18 -24.67 10.65 -0.66
C ILE A 18 -26.10 10.12 -0.68
N THR A 19 -26.63 9.87 -1.87
CA THR A 19 -27.89 9.14 -2.05
C THR A 19 -27.63 7.66 -1.79
N LYS A 20 -28.09 7.15 -0.65
CA LYS A 20 -28.22 5.69 -0.42
C LYS A 20 -29.27 5.15 -1.37
N GLN A 21 -28.88 4.29 -2.30
CA GLN A 21 -29.82 3.54 -3.13
C GLN A 21 -30.51 2.47 -2.28
N HIS A 22 -31.80 2.67 -2.04
CA HIS A 22 -32.70 1.68 -1.46
C HIS A 22 -33.37 0.93 -2.61
N ILE A 23 -33.13 -0.37 -2.75
CA ILE A 23 -33.73 -1.20 -3.80
C ILE A 23 -35.10 -1.64 -3.29
N THR A 24 -36.15 -0.91 -3.64
CA THR A 24 -37.54 -1.37 -3.49
C THR A 24 -37.95 -2.16 -4.72
N ALA A 25 -38.27 -3.44 -4.53
CA ALA A 25 -38.87 -4.29 -5.55
C ALA A 25 -40.26 -3.77 -5.91
N SER A 26 -40.45 -3.37 -7.17
CA SER A 26 -41.75 -3.03 -7.74
C SER A 26 -42.12 -4.12 -8.76
N HIS A 27 -43.23 -4.80 -8.48
CA HIS A 27 -43.79 -5.89 -9.27
C HIS A 27 -44.87 -5.31 -10.22
N PRO A 28 -44.82 -5.56 -11.54
CA PRO A 28 -45.97 -5.34 -12.40
C PRO A 28 -46.80 -6.65 -12.60
N PRO A 29 -48.12 -6.54 -12.83
CA PRO A 29 -49.09 -7.64 -12.75
C PRO A 29 -49.12 -8.54 -14.01
N PRO A 30 -49.76 -9.74 -13.96
CA PRO A 30 -49.65 -10.74 -15.02
C PRO A 30 -50.69 -10.51 -16.13
N PRO A 31 -50.36 -10.78 -17.40
CA PRO A 31 -51.38 -11.02 -18.41
C PRO A 31 -51.81 -12.49 -18.43
N GLN A 32 -53.13 -12.66 -18.56
CA GLN A 32 -53.86 -13.91 -18.58
C GLN A 32 -53.63 -14.73 -19.86
N SER A 33 -53.76 -16.05 -19.67
CA SER A 33 -53.83 -17.17 -20.61
C SER A 33 -54.36 -16.91 -22.02
N GLN A 34 -53.73 -17.56 -23.01
CA GLN A 34 -54.35 -18.55 -23.92
C GLN A 34 -53.36 -18.98 -25.03
N ALA A 35 -52.85 -20.21 -24.97
CA ALA A 35 -52.53 -21.02 -26.16
C ALA A 35 -52.13 -22.45 -25.73
N LYS A 36 -52.96 -23.43 -26.08
CA LYS A 36 -52.65 -24.86 -25.98
C LYS A 36 -51.44 -25.19 -26.86
N ARG A 37 -50.37 -25.73 -26.28
CA ARG A 37 -49.29 -26.40 -27.04
C ARG A 37 -49.02 -27.80 -26.46
N LYS A 38 -48.95 -28.74 -27.38
CA LYS A 38 -48.90 -30.20 -27.24
C LYS A 38 -47.67 -30.66 -26.44
N LEU A 39 -47.80 -31.73 -25.66
CA LEU A 39 -46.67 -32.40 -25.01
C LEU A 39 -45.69 -32.95 -26.07
N PRO A 40 -44.37 -32.68 -25.98
CA PRO A 40 -43.34 -33.48 -26.63
C PRO A 40 -43.00 -34.74 -25.79
N PRO A 41 -42.53 -35.82 -26.43
CA PRO A 41 -42.34 -37.12 -25.81
C PRO A 41 -41.11 -37.16 -24.88
N ALA A 42 -41.13 -38.13 -23.96
CA ALA A 42 -40.19 -38.42 -22.87
C ALA A 42 -38.75 -37.90 -23.07
N LEU A 43 -38.32 -37.08 -22.11
CA LEU A 43 -36.94 -36.64 -21.93
C LEU A 43 -36.03 -37.87 -21.74
N ALA A 44 -35.02 -38.03 -22.59
CA ALA A 44 -33.91 -38.93 -22.34
C ALA A 44 -33.29 -38.62 -20.95
N PRO A 45 -32.75 -39.63 -20.23
CA PRO A 45 -32.08 -39.37 -18.97
C PRO A 45 -30.92 -38.38 -19.20
N PRO A 46 -30.68 -37.42 -18.28
CA PRO A 46 -29.57 -36.50 -18.42
C PRO A 46 -28.25 -37.29 -18.52
N PRO A 47 -27.30 -36.88 -19.39
CA PRO A 47 -26.01 -37.54 -19.46
C PRO A 47 -25.33 -37.51 -18.09
N PRO A 48 -24.56 -38.55 -17.72
CA PRO A 48 -23.87 -38.59 -16.44
C PRO A 48 -22.99 -37.34 -16.34
N ALA A 49 -23.01 -36.69 -15.17
CA ALA A 49 -22.25 -35.48 -14.89
C ALA A 49 -20.82 -35.67 -15.37
N ILE A 50 -20.48 -34.97 -16.46
CA ILE A 50 -19.11 -34.81 -16.95
C ILE A 50 -18.31 -34.33 -15.75
N HIS A 51 -17.34 -35.13 -15.32
CA HIS A 51 -16.45 -34.82 -14.21
C HIS A 51 -16.13 -33.33 -14.25
N ALA A 52 -16.59 -32.59 -13.23
CA ALA A 52 -16.45 -31.14 -13.18
C ALA A 52 -14.97 -30.83 -13.47
N ASP A 53 -14.71 -30.22 -14.63
CA ASP A 53 -13.34 -29.89 -15.01
C ASP A 53 -12.84 -28.91 -13.98
N VAL A 54 -12.04 -29.41 -13.03
CA VAL A 54 -11.51 -28.62 -11.93
C VAL A 54 -10.76 -27.46 -12.57
N ALA A 55 -11.15 -26.23 -12.21
CA ALA A 55 -10.59 -25.03 -12.80
C ALA A 55 -9.04 -25.10 -12.78
N THR A 56 -8.39 -24.64 -13.85
CA THR A 56 -6.93 -24.68 -14.01
C THR A 56 -6.20 -24.08 -12.80
N ASN A 57 -6.74 -23.01 -12.20
CA ASN A 57 -6.19 -22.38 -11.00
C ASN A 57 -6.22 -23.31 -9.77
N THR A 58 -7.30 -24.09 -9.61
CA THR A 58 -7.41 -25.07 -8.53
C THR A 58 -6.43 -26.22 -8.73
N LYS A 59 -6.23 -26.67 -9.98
CA LYS A 59 -5.18 -27.64 -10.33
C LYS A 59 -3.79 -27.11 -9.96
N VAL A 60 -3.47 -25.87 -10.33
CA VAL A 60 -2.20 -25.21 -9.98
C VAL A 60 -2.02 -25.11 -8.47
N TYR A 61 -3.05 -24.68 -7.73
CA TYR A 61 -2.99 -24.58 -6.27
C TYR A 61 -2.73 -25.95 -5.61
N THR A 62 -3.39 -27.00 -6.10
CA THR A 62 -3.22 -28.37 -5.61
C THR A 62 -1.79 -28.86 -5.84
N ILE A 63 -1.23 -28.58 -7.02
CA ILE A 63 0.17 -28.88 -7.34
C ILE A 63 1.12 -28.12 -6.42
N ILE A 64 0.92 -26.82 -6.23
CA ILE A 64 1.75 -26.00 -5.33
C ILE A 64 1.73 -26.56 -3.90
N ASN A 65 0.56 -26.94 -3.39
CA ASN A 65 0.44 -27.48 -2.04
C ASN A 65 1.16 -28.83 -1.91
N ALA A 66 1.06 -29.71 -2.91
CA ALA A 66 1.79 -30.98 -2.92
C ALA A 66 3.32 -30.79 -3.01
N LEU A 67 3.79 -29.82 -3.81
CA LEU A 67 5.22 -29.46 -3.87
C LEU A 67 5.70 -28.90 -2.52
N ARG A 68 4.87 -28.10 -1.84
CA ARG A 68 5.17 -27.51 -0.53
C ARG A 68 5.24 -28.57 0.58
N GLU A 69 4.32 -29.54 0.56
CA GLU A 69 4.24 -30.60 1.57
C GLU A 69 5.41 -31.58 1.48
N LYS A 70 5.84 -31.94 0.26
CA LYS A 70 7.02 -32.79 0.07
C LYS A 70 8.35 -32.06 0.24
N GLY A 71 8.42 -30.76 -0.09
CA GLY A 71 9.64 -29.96 0.04
C GLY A 71 10.79 -30.34 -0.91
N GLU A 72 10.59 -31.32 -1.78
CA GLU A 72 11.58 -31.83 -2.74
C GLU A 72 11.19 -31.52 -4.19
N ALA A 73 12.13 -31.70 -5.12
CA ALA A 73 11.86 -31.57 -6.54
C ALA A 73 11.08 -32.80 -7.04
N LEU A 74 9.86 -32.60 -7.53
CA LEU A 74 8.97 -33.67 -8.00
C LEU A 74 8.90 -33.71 -9.51
N SER A 75 8.94 -34.92 -10.07
CA SER A 75 8.74 -35.13 -11.50
C SER A 75 7.26 -35.00 -11.88
N GLU A 76 6.98 -34.75 -13.15
CA GLU A 76 5.61 -34.69 -13.67
C GLU A 76 4.79 -35.94 -13.33
N LYS A 77 5.42 -37.13 -13.40
CA LYS A 77 4.77 -38.41 -13.06
C LYS A 77 4.42 -38.49 -11.57
N GLU A 78 5.31 -38.00 -10.71
CA GLU A 78 5.09 -38.02 -9.26
C GLU A 78 4.03 -37.01 -8.83
N ILE A 79 4.00 -35.85 -9.46
CA ILE A 79 2.92 -34.85 -9.26
C ILE A 79 1.58 -35.44 -9.69
N MET A 80 1.53 -36.13 -10.82
CA MET A 80 0.32 -36.82 -11.28
C MET A 80 -0.12 -37.90 -10.28
N ARG A 81 0.81 -38.65 -9.68
CA ARG A 81 0.50 -39.66 -8.66
C ARG A 81 -0.10 -39.03 -7.38
N LEU A 82 0.42 -37.89 -6.94
CA LEU A 82 0.02 -37.24 -5.70
C LEU A 82 -1.27 -36.41 -5.83
N THR A 83 -1.43 -35.72 -6.95
CA THR A 83 -2.51 -34.73 -7.14
C THR A 83 -3.61 -35.22 -8.07
N ALA A 84 -3.42 -36.36 -8.74
CA ALA A 84 -4.25 -36.85 -9.84
C ALA A 84 -4.38 -35.88 -11.03
N VAL A 85 -3.60 -34.78 -11.08
CA VAL A 85 -3.62 -33.79 -12.16
C VAL A 85 -2.64 -34.17 -13.26
N HIS A 86 -3.11 -34.23 -14.51
CA HIS A 86 -2.25 -34.47 -15.67
C HIS A 86 -1.73 -33.13 -16.23
N ILE A 87 -0.44 -32.87 -16.02
CA ILE A 87 0.23 -31.66 -16.52
C ILE A 87 0.30 -31.67 -18.06
N GLY A 88 0.65 -32.81 -18.67
CA GLY A 88 0.65 -32.98 -20.11
C GLY A 88 -0.74 -33.07 -20.78
N GLY A 89 -1.79 -33.39 -20.02
CA GLY A 89 -3.16 -33.51 -20.54
C GLY A 89 -3.93 -32.18 -20.58
N THR A 90 -3.51 -31.18 -19.81
CA THR A 90 -4.20 -29.89 -19.73
C THR A 90 -3.43 -28.83 -20.53
N PRO A 91 -3.99 -28.31 -21.63
CA PRO A 91 -3.31 -27.30 -22.44
C PRO A 91 -3.04 -26.03 -21.62
N GLY A 92 -1.82 -25.51 -21.69
CA GLY A 92 -1.41 -24.28 -20.99
C GLY A 92 -0.99 -24.45 -19.52
N LEU A 93 -1.29 -25.56 -18.86
CA LEU A 93 -0.94 -25.76 -17.45
C LEU A 93 0.59 -25.75 -17.23
N ARG A 94 1.34 -26.37 -18.12
CA ARG A 94 2.82 -26.37 -18.07
C ARG A 94 3.42 -24.97 -18.17
N GLU A 95 2.82 -24.10 -18.97
CA GLU A 95 3.27 -22.71 -19.13
C GLU A 95 2.95 -21.89 -17.89
N ILE A 96 1.75 -22.06 -17.32
CA ILE A 96 1.34 -21.42 -16.06
C ILE A 96 2.25 -21.84 -14.91
N LEU A 97 2.62 -23.12 -14.82
CA LEU A 97 3.53 -23.63 -13.79
C LEU A 97 4.95 -23.07 -13.94
N ARG A 98 5.43 -22.87 -15.17
CA ARG A 98 6.75 -22.27 -15.45
C ARG A 98 6.81 -20.78 -15.15
N ASN A 99 5.71 -20.07 -15.40
CA ASN A 99 5.61 -18.63 -15.13
C ASN A 99 5.24 -18.33 -13.67
N ASN A 100 5.02 -19.35 -12.83
CA ASN A 100 4.62 -19.14 -11.44
C ASN A 100 5.83 -18.82 -10.54
N LEU A 101 5.74 -17.70 -9.80
CA LEU A 101 6.81 -17.26 -8.89
C LEU A 101 7.10 -18.24 -7.74
N LYS A 102 6.13 -19.10 -7.37
CA LYS A 102 6.25 -20.10 -6.31
C LYS A 102 6.78 -21.45 -6.78
N ILE A 103 7.04 -21.62 -8.08
CA ILE A 103 7.52 -22.89 -8.65
C ILE A 103 8.81 -22.62 -9.42
N GLU A 104 9.81 -23.45 -9.17
CA GLU A 104 11.03 -23.48 -9.95
C GLU A 104 11.03 -24.74 -10.81
N PHE A 105 11.10 -24.57 -12.13
CA PHE A 105 11.22 -25.68 -13.07
C PHE A 105 12.69 -25.92 -13.39
N ILE A 106 13.18 -27.13 -13.13
CA ILE A 106 14.55 -27.56 -13.43
C ILE A 106 14.53 -28.27 -14.79
N PRO A 107 15.07 -27.68 -15.87
CA PRO A 107 14.95 -28.25 -17.21
C PRO A 107 15.70 -29.57 -17.40
N GLN A 108 16.77 -29.80 -16.64
CA GLN A 108 17.64 -30.97 -16.75
C GLN A 108 16.89 -32.26 -16.36
N ASP A 109 16.23 -32.23 -15.21
CA ASP A 109 15.53 -33.41 -14.67
C ASP A 109 14.02 -33.41 -14.99
N LYS A 110 13.52 -32.35 -15.64
CA LYS A 110 12.09 -32.09 -15.86
C LYS A 110 11.29 -32.16 -14.56
N THR A 111 11.89 -31.68 -13.47
CA THR A 111 11.27 -31.65 -12.14
C THR A 111 10.82 -30.24 -11.76
N TYR A 112 9.80 -30.17 -10.92
CA TYR A 112 9.26 -28.95 -10.35
C TYR A 112 9.58 -28.92 -8.86
N ARG A 113 10.12 -27.81 -8.37
CA ARG A 113 10.44 -27.58 -6.97
C ARG A 113 9.64 -26.39 -6.44
N TYR A 114 9.19 -26.46 -5.18
CA TYR A 114 8.58 -25.30 -4.52
C TYR A 114 9.64 -24.23 -4.26
N LYS A 115 9.37 -23.00 -4.71
CA LYS A 115 10.21 -21.83 -4.45
C LYS A 115 9.52 -20.95 -3.41
N PRO A 116 9.96 -20.99 -2.13
CA PRO A 116 9.45 -20.07 -1.14
C PRO A 116 9.86 -18.62 -1.47
N LYS A 117 9.10 -17.65 -0.98
CA LYS A 117 9.39 -16.22 -1.20
C LYS A 117 10.77 -15.82 -0.66
N TYR A 118 11.17 -16.45 0.44
CA TYR A 118 12.47 -16.27 1.06
C TYR A 118 13.16 -17.63 1.23
N THR A 119 14.48 -17.69 1.09
CA THR A 119 15.23 -18.95 1.27
C THR A 119 15.90 -18.93 2.65
N ILE A 120 15.08 -19.03 3.70
CA ILE A 120 15.54 -18.99 5.09
C ILE A 120 15.50 -20.40 5.64
N ARG A 121 16.61 -20.88 6.21
CA ARG A 121 16.65 -22.19 6.90
C ARG A 121 17.24 -22.10 8.29
N SER A 122 17.94 -21.03 8.62
CA SER A 122 18.56 -20.79 9.92
C SER A 122 18.03 -19.53 10.62
N LYS A 123 18.29 -19.42 11.93
CA LYS A 123 18.10 -18.20 12.72
C LYS A 123 18.96 -17.06 12.20
N GLU A 124 20.19 -17.37 11.80
CA GLU A 124 21.16 -16.41 11.27
C GLU A 124 20.67 -15.81 9.95
N ASP A 125 20.20 -16.66 9.02
CA ASP A 125 19.59 -16.23 7.76
C ASP A 125 18.41 -15.28 8.00
N LEU A 126 17.59 -15.55 9.03
CA LEU A 126 16.47 -14.70 9.40
C LEU A 126 16.96 -13.32 9.86
N ILE A 127 18.00 -13.25 10.69
CA ILE A 127 18.57 -11.98 11.16
C ILE A 127 19.14 -11.19 9.98
N THR A 128 19.94 -11.83 9.11
CA THR A 128 20.52 -11.18 7.93
C THR A 128 19.44 -10.65 6.99
N LEU A 129 18.38 -11.43 6.78
CA LEU A 129 17.24 -10.99 5.97
C LEU A 129 16.53 -9.79 6.61
N LEU A 130 16.25 -9.85 7.91
CA LEU A 130 15.61 -8.75 8.63
C LEU A 130 16.48 -7.48 8.64
N GLN A 131 17.81 -7.61 8.73
CA GLN A 131 18.75 -6.50 8.59
C GLN A 131 18.70 -5.88 7.20
N SER A 132 18.72 -6.71 6.14
CA SER A 132 18.62 -6.22 4.76
C SER A 132 17.29 -5.50 4.49
N HIS A 133 16.22 -5.93 5.17
CA HIS A 133 14.88 -5.38 5.04
C HIS A 133 14.59 -4.27 6.06
N ALA A 134 15.53 -3.95 6.98
CA ALA A 134 15.30 -3.00 8.06
C ALA A 134 14.90 -1.60 7.54
N SER A 135 15.40 -1.20 6.37
CA SER A 135 15.03 0.06 5.71
C SER A 135 13.64 0.04 5.04
N GLN A 136 13.15 -1.14 4.66
CA GLN A 136 11.85 -1.34 4.01
C GLN A 136 10.73 -1.59 5.03
N GLY A 137 11.08 -1.87 6.28
CA GLY A 137 10.16 -2.07 7.39
C GLY A 137 10.08 -3.53 7.85
N GLY A 138 8.94 -3.90 8.43
CA GLY A 138 8.74 -5.22 9.02
C GLY A 138 8.27 -6.27 8.00
N MET A 139 8.52 -7.53 8.32
CA MET A 139 8.15 -8.68 7.49
C MET A 139 7.00 -9.47 8.12
N GLU A 140 6.05 -9.96 7.32
CA GLU A 140 4.93 -10.75 7.84
C GLU A 140 5.35 -12.21 8.11
N ILE A 141 4.99 -12.73 9.28
CA ILE A 141 5.36 -14.09 9.70
C ILE A 141 4.78 -15.16 8.79
N LYS A 142 3.60 -14.93 8.18
CA LYS A 142 2.99 -15.88 7.27
C LYS A 142 3.86 -16.17 6.04
N GLU A 143 4.54 -15.16 5.53
CA GLU A 143 5.43 -15.30 4.37
C GLU A 143 6.74 -16.01 4.75
N LEU A 144 7.23 -15.75 5.96
CA LEU A 144 8.41 -16.39 6.50
C LEU A 144 8.15 -17.86 6.88
N LEU A 145 6.96 -18.17 7.42
CA LEU A 145 6.53 -19.54 7.77
C LEU A 145 6.37 -20.44 6.55
N ASP A 146 6.09 -19.84 5.39
CA ASP A 146 6.08 -20.53 4.10
C ASP A 146 7.48 -21.01 3.68
N SER A 147 8.52 -20.37 4.22
CA SER A 147 9.93 -20.67 3.93
C SER A 147 10.53 -21.63 4.95
N TRP A 148 10.17 -21.45 6.24
CA TRP A 148 10.71 -22.23 7.35
C TRP A 148 9.62 -22.61 8.35
N SER A 149 9.36 -23.91 8.52
CA SER A 149 8.34 -24.44 9.43
C SER A 149 8.69 -24.25 10.92
N GLY A 150 9.98 -24.23 11.26
CA GLY A 150 10.49 -24.00 12.62
C GLY A 150 10.54 -22.54 13.06
N LEU A 151 10.07 -21.61 12.22
CA LEU A 151 10.22 -20.18 12.43
C LEU A 151 9.60 -19.68 13.74
N LEU A 152 8.42 -20.19 14.15
CA LEU A 152 7.73 -19.67 15.34
C LEU A 152 8.56 -19.84 16.61
N GLY A 153 9.20 -21.01 16.78
CA GLY A 153 10.08 -21.26 17.92
C GLY A 153 11.33 -20.39 17.87
N ALA A 154 11.94 -20.27 16.69
CA ALA A 154 13.11 -19.44 16.47
C ALA A 154 12.85 -17.95 16.71
N VAL A 155 11.72 -17.42 16.23
CA VAL A 155 11.30 -16.03 16.46
C VAL A 155 11.07 -15.78 17.94
N GLN A 156 10.44 -16.72 18.66
CA GLN A 156 10.23 -16.57 20.10
C GLN A 156 11.56 -16.57 20.88
N GLU A 157 12.52 -17.37 20.46
CA GLU A 157 13.86 -17.39 21.06
C GLU A 157 14.62 -16.09 20.77
N LEU A 158 14.60 -15.62 19.52
CA LEU A 158 15.22 -14.36 19.10
C LEU A 158 14.53 -13.12 19.73
N GLU A 159 13.22 -13.21 20.00
CA GLU A 159 12.48 -12.20 20.76
C GLU A 159 12.98 -12.14 22.22
N LYS A 160 13.16 -13.30 22.86
CA LYS A 160 13.72 -13.37 24.24
C LYS A 160 15.15 -12.88 24.31
N GLU A 161 15.96 -13.20 23.32
CA GLU A 161 17.34 -12.70 23.21
C GLU A 161 17.40 -11.22 22.83
N GLY A 162 16.28 -10.63 22.40
CA GLY A 162 16.19 -9.22 22.00
C GLY A 162 16.87 -8.91 20.67
N HIS A 163 17.10 -9.89 19.80
CA HIS A 163 17.61 -9.68 18.43
C HIS A 163 16.51 -9.27 17.45
N VAL A 164 15.26 -9.54 17.81
CA VAL A 164 14.10 -9.38 16.93
C VAL A 164 12.94 -8.77 17.73
N LEU A 165 12.24 -7.79 17.14
CA LEU A 165 11.01 -7.23 17.69
C LEU A 165 9.80 -7.84 16.97
N VAL A 166 8.78 -8.21 17.74
CA VAL A 166 7.59 -8.88 17.20
C VAL A 166 6.35 -8.06 17.51
N LEU A 167 5.65 -7.61 16.46
CA LEU A 167 4.31 -7.05 16.60
C LEU A 167 3.29 -8.19 16.69
N LYS A 168 2.64 -8.27 17.84
CA LYS A 168 1.57 -9.24 18.11
C LYS A 168 0.21 -8.63 17.79
N THR A 169 -0.71 -9.46 17.32
CA THR A 169 -2.13 -9.06 17.13
C THR A 169 -2.85 -9.07 18.49
N LYS A 170 -4.09 -8.59 18.55
CA LYS A 170 -4.96 -8.67 19.74
C LYS A 170 -5.03 -10.09 20.34
N ASP A 171 -4.95 -11.13 19.50
CA ASP A 171 -4.94 -12.54 19.91
C ASP A 171 -3.57 -13.04 20.40
N GLN A 172 -2.61 -12.15 20.68
CA GLN A 172 -1.21 -12.47 21.04
C GLN A 172 -0.43 -13.28 19.99
N LYS A 173 -1.01 -13.48 18.79
CA LYS A 173 -0.33 -14.14 17.68
C LYS A 173 0.68 -13.20 17.05
N PRO A 174 1.93 -13.64 16.84
CA PRO A 174 2.94 -12.82 16.23
C PRO A 174 2.56 -12.60 14.76
N ARG A 175 2.59 -11.34 14.29
CA ARG A 175 2.10 -10.95 12.96
C ARG A 175 3.23 -10.42 12.10
N ILE A 176 3.96 -9.43 12.61
CA ILE A 176 5.04 -8.75 11.88
C ILE A 176 6.31 -8.84 12.71
N VAL A 177 7.44 -9.07 12.05
CA VAL A 177 8.76 -9.21 12.65
C VAL A 177 9.66 -8.10 12.13
N TYR A 178 10.42 -7.50 13.04
CA TYR A 178 11.39 -6.46 12.77
C TYR A 178 12.75 -6.86 13.31
N TRP A 179 13.79 -6.41 12.63
CA TRP A 179 15.13 -6.46 13.21
C TRP A 179 15.21 -5.54 14.43
N ASN A 180 15.84 -6.01 15.51
CA ASN A 180 16.17 -5.16 16.66
C ASN A 180 17.65 -4.79 16.65
N ASP A 181 17.94 -3.49 16.67
CA ASP A 181 19.29 -3.02 16.94
C ASP A 181 19.51 -2.93 18.46
N LYS A 182 20.28 -3.89 19.00
CA LYS A 182 20.60 -3.93 20.43
C LYS A 182 21.35 -2.69 20.91
N SER A 183 22.05 -1.98 20.03
CA SER A 183 22.77 -0.76 20.41
C SER A 183 21.83 0.39 20.81
N LEU A 184 20.58 0.34 20.36
CA LEU A 184 19.55 1.34 20.67
C LEU A 184 18.69 0.95 21.88
N ASN A 185 18.88 -0.24 22.44
CA ASN A 185 18.12 -0.69 23.60
C ASN A 185 18.60 0.05 24.85
N LEU A 186 17.74 0.91 25.38
CA LEU A 186 17.97 1.58 26.65
C LEU A 186 17.17 0.89 27.76
N GLU A 187 17.86 0.33 28.74
CA GLU A 187 17.22 -0.20 29.94
C GLU A 187 16.86 0.95 30.88
N MET A 188 15.57 1.13 31.17
CA MET A 188 15.08 2.11 32.13
C MET A 188 14.37 1.41 33.28
N SER A 189 14.49 1.95 34.49
CA SER A 189 13.80 1.40 35.66
C SER A 189 12.28 1.45 35.46
N LYS A 190 11.57 0.44 35.99
CA LYS A 190 10.10 0.39 35.92
C LYS A 190 9.46 1.60 36.62
N GLU A 191 10.08 2.08 37.68
CA GLU A 191 9.64 3.28 38.41
C GLU A 191 9.69 4.51 37.51
N PHE A 192 10.78 4.71 36.77
CA PHE A 192 10.90 5.82 35.82
C PHE A 192 9.90 5.69 34.67
N GLN A 193 9.71 4.48 34.15
CA GLN A 193 8.70 4.24 33.11
C GLN A 193 7.30 4.60 33.62
N ASN A 194 6.92 4.17 34.83
CA ASN A 194 5.61 4.49 35.40
C ASN A 194 5.43 6.00 35.59
N TYR A 195 6.44 6.66 36.16
CA TYR A 195 6.45 8.11 36.34
C TYR A 195 6.29 8.84 35.00
N TRP A 196 6.99 8.40 33.95
CA TRP A 196 6.87 8.97 32.60
C TRP A 196 5.45 8.87 32.04
N HIS A 197 4.76 7.74 32.25
CA HIS A 197 3.39 7.55 31.78
C HIS A 197 2.34 8.28 32.63
N GLU A 198 2.64 8.56 33.89
CA GLU A 198 1.75 9.28 34.81
C GLU A 198 1.67 10.77 34.45
N ILE A 199 2.77 11.35 33.97
CA ILE A 199 2.84 12.76 33.55
C ILE A 199 1.84 12.99 32.41
N GLN A 200 0.78 13.74 32.71
CA GLN A 200 -0.23 14.13 31.74
C GLN A 200 0.33 15.23 30.83
N LEU A 201 0.35 14.98 29.52
CA LEU A 201 0.72 16.02 28.56
C LEU A 201 -0.41 17.06 28.49
N PRO A 202 -0.10 18.37 28.62
CA PRO A 202 -1.08 19.42 28.43
C PRO A 202 -1.58 19.44 26.99
N LYS A 203 -2.80 19.98 26.78
CA LYS A 203 -3.37 20.16 25.45
C LYS A 203 -2.49 21.09 24.61
N GLU A 204 -2.51 20.93 23.30
CA GLU A 204 -1.66 21.68 22.36
C GLU A 204 -1.74 23.22 22.55
N SER A 205 -2.92 23.76 22.92
CA SER A 205 -3.12 25.19 23.21
C SER A 205 -2.38 25.71 24.44
N ASP A 206 -2.21 24.85 25.44
CA ASP A 206 -1.60 25.19 26.72
C ASP A 206 -0.13 24.77 26.78
N LEU A 207 0.30 23.84 25.91
CA LEU A 207 1.68 23.37 25.81
C LEU A 207 2.67 24.52 25.56
N ALA A 208 2.35 25.48 24.69
CA ALA A 208 3.23 26.62 24.40
C ALA A 208 3.46 27.51 25.64
N LYS A 209 2.38 27.78 26.41
CA LYS A 209 2.46 28.56 27.64
C LYS A 209 3.23 27.83 28.73
N GLU A 210 3.05 26.51 28.82
CA GLU A 210 3.73 25.69 29.84
C GLU A 210 5.22 25.50 29.51
N LEU A 211 5.58 25.38 28.23
CA LEU A 211 6.97 25.40 27.77
C LEU A 211 7.63 26.76 28.06
N GLU A 212 6.94 27.88 27.80
CA GLU A 212 7.43 29.22 28.12
C GLU A 212 7.64 29.40 29.64
N ARG A 213 6.69 28.94 30.46
CA ARG A 213 6.83 28.90 31.93
C ARG A 213 8.02 28.06 32.39
N ALA A 214 8.27 26.94 31.72
CA ALA A 214 9.42 26.08 31.97
C ALA A 214 10.75 26.65 31.42
N GLY A 215 10.73 27.84 30.80
CA GLY A 215 11.91 28.47 30.19
C GLY A 215 12.39 27.79 28.90
N LEU A 216 11.59 26.87 28.34
CA LEU A 216 11.86 26.18 27.10
C LEU A 216 11.18 26.95 25.96
N LYS A 217 11.95 27.56 25.07
CA LYS A 217 11.38 28.16 23.86
C LYS A 217 10.85 27.06 22.95
N SER A 218 9.55 27.04 22.70
CA SER A 218 8.98 26.29 21.57
C SER A 218 9.66 26.78 20.29
N MET A 219 10.12 25.87 19.44
CA MET A 219 10.64 26.21 18.11
C MET A 219 9.63 27.13 17.43
N GLU A 220 10.00 28.40 17.17
CA GLU A 220 9.17 29.30 16.38
C GLU A 220 9.01 28.63 15.01
N VAL A 221 7.82 28.10 14.76
CA VAL A 221 7.40 27.81 13.40
C VAL A 221 7.41 29.17 12.73
N PHE A 222 8.42 29.43 11.90
CA PHE A 222 8.43 30.56 10.99
C PHE A 222 7.22 30.41 10.07
N VAL A 223 6.06 30.83 10.54
CA VAL A 223 4.92 31.11 9.68
C VAL A 223 5.37 32.32 8.89
N ALA A 224 5.83 32.08 7.66
CA ALA A 224 6.18 33.14 6.74
C ALA A 224 5.06 34.19 6.81
N PRO A 225 5.40 35.47 7.09
CA PRO A 225 4.37 36.49 7.26
C PRO A 225 3.52 36.49 6.00
N LYS A 226 2.21 36.25 6.18
CA LYS A 226 1.23 36.38 5.11
C LYS A 226 1.48 37.74 4.47
N PRO A 227 1.66 37.83 3.14
CA PRO A 227 1.89 39.12 2.50
C PRO A 227 0.68 39.99 2.80
N THR A 228 0.88 40.98 3.68
CA THR A 228 -0.07 42.07 3.86
C THR A 228 -0.14 42.80 2.53
N ASP A 229 -1.32 42.85 1.91
CA ASP A 229 -1.58 43.63 0.71
C ASP A 229 -1.23 45.09 0.99
N LYS A 230 0.01 45.49 0.66
CA LYS A 230 0.39 46.88 0.65
C LYS A 230 -0.31 47.51 -0.57
N PRO A 231 -1.12 48.57 -0.39
CA PRO A 231 -1.76 49.24 -1.51
C PRO A 231 -0.69 49.74 -2.49
N LYS A 232 -0.89 49.40 -3.76
CA LYS A 232 0.03 49.67 -4.88
C LYS A 232 0.22 51.17 -5.04
N GLU A 233 1.31 51.70 -4.52
CA GLU A 233 1.66 53.11 -4.68
C GLU A 233 1.92 53.40 -6.16
N SER A 234 1.03 54.20 -6.76
CA SER A 234 1.10 54.64 -8.14
C SER A 234 2.32 55.55 -8.33
N LYS A 235 3.37 55.02 -8.97
CA LYS A 235 4.56 55.79 -9.35
C LYS A 235 4.17 56.92 -10.32
N ARG A 236 3.98 58.13 -9.80
CA ARG A 236 3.88 59.34 -10.62
C ARG A 236 5.22 59.55 -11.34
N ARG A 237 5.17 59.56 -12.68
CA ARG A 237 6.34 59.77 -13.54
C ARG A 237 6.90 61.18 -13.29
N SER A 238 8.02 61.26 -12.58
CA SER A 238 8.77 62.50 -12.38
C SER A 238 9.46 62.89 -13.70
N HIS A 239 9.05 64.01 -14.31
CA HIS A 239 9.70 64.58 -15.49
C HIS A 239 11.08 65.13 -15.09
N LYS A 240 12.12 64.31 -15.25
CA LYS A 240 13.50 64.75 -15.05
C LYS A 240 13.89 65.71 -16.17
N ARG A 241 14.07 66.98 -15.83
CA ARG A 241 14.71 67.99 -16.69
C ARG A 241 16.19 67.64 -16.81
N ILE A 242 16.60 67.14 -17.98
CA ILE A 242 18.01 66.86 -18.28
C ILE A 242 18.69 68.21 -18.54
N LYS A 243 19.71 68.56 -17.75
CA LYS A 243 20.57 69.72 -18.01
C LYS A 243 21.69 69.26 -18.95
N LEU A 244 21.74 69.83 -20.15
CA LEU A 244 22.83 69.61 -21.10
C LEU A 244 24.01 70.49 -20.69
N THR A 245 25.17 69.89 -20.41
CA THR A 245 26.37 70.60 -19.92
C THR A 245 27.44 70.76 -21.00
N ASN A 246 27.07 70.81 -22.28
CA ASN A 246 28.02 71.00 -23.38
C ASN A 246 27.66 72.25 -24.21
N THR A 247 28.58 73.22 -24.21
CA THR A 247 28.49 74.59 -24.76
C THR A 247 28.48 74.67 -26.31
N HIS A 248 28.45 73.55 -27.03
CA HIS A 248 28.42 73.53 -28.51
C HIS A 248 27.14 72.90 -29.10
N LEU A 249 26.11 72.67 -28.29
CA LEU A 249 24.81 72.15 -28.73
C LEU A 249 23.67 73.20 -28.69
N GLU A 250 24.01 74.48 -28.56
CA GLU A 250 23.06 75.58 -28.61
C GLU A 250 22.60 75.81 -30.06
N GLY A 251 21.41 75.30 -30.41
CA GLY A 251 20.79 75.51 -31.74
C GLY A 251 20.07 74.31 -32.33
N LEU A 252 20.18 73.13 -31.72
CA LEU A 252 19.42 71.94 -32.14
C LEU A 252 18.15 71.81 -31.30
N ASP A 253 17.03 72.29 -31.84
CA ASP A 253 15.70 72.07 -31.28
C ASP A 253 15.27 70.61 -31.48
N ILE A 254 15.80 69.72 -30.62
CA ILE A 254 15.51 68.28 -30.64
C ILE A 254 14.22 67.92 -29.89
N LEU A 255 13.39 68.92 -29.53
CA LEU A 255 12.07 68.70 -28.96
C LEU A 255 11.00 68.92 -30.04
N GLY A 256 10.99 68.03 -31.02
CA GLY A 256 9.84 67.88 -31.92
C GLY A 256 8.57 67.48 -31.14
N PRO A 257 7.38 67.90 -31.59
CA PRO A 257 6.13 67.69 -30.87
C PRO A 257 5.76 66.20 -30.89
N ILE A 258 5.77 65.58 -29.71
CA ILE A 258 5.20 64.24 -29.55
C ILE A 258 3.71 64.43 -29.24
N LYS A 259 2.91 64.01 -30.23
CA LYS A 259 1.46 63.80 -30.20
C LYS A 259 1.02 62.88 -29.07
#